data_AF-A0A7C2DQU2-F1
#
_entry.id   AF-A0A7C2DQU2-F1
#
_cell.length_a   1.000
_cell.length_b   1.000
_cell.length_c   1.000
_cell.angle_alpha   90.00
_cell.angle_beta   90.00
_cell.angle_gamma   90.00
#
_symmetry.space_group_name_H-M   'P 1'
#
loop_
_entity.id
_entity.type
_entity.pdbx_description
1 polymer ?
#
loop_
_entity_poly.entity_id
_entity_poly.type
_entity_poly.pdbx_seq_one_letter_code
_entity_poly.pdbx_strand_id
1 'polypeptide(L)' 'MSASHITVPAGGQKIIPGQPIPNHPIIPFIEGDGIGIDITPVMIKV' A
#
# COMPACT_ATOMS: atom_id res chain seq x y z
N MET A 1 4.08 -9.59 23.10
CA MET A 1 4.58 -9.14 21.79
C MET A 1 3.42 -8.48 21.08
N SER A 2 3.55 -7.22 20.65
CA SER A 2 2.49 -6.56 19.89
C SER A 2 2.43 -7.17 18.48
N ALA A 3 1.25 -7.57 18.03
CA ALA A 3 1.04 -8.02 16.67
C ALA A 3 0.95 -6.82 15.72
N SER A 4 1.46 -6.96 14.50
CA SER A 4 1.31 -5.93 13.47
C SER A 4 -0.17 -5.82 13.08
N HIS A 5 -0.69 -4.59 12.97
CA HIS A 5 -2.02 -4.32 12.41
C HIS A 5 -2.02 -4.27 10.87
N ILE A 6 -0.88 -4.51 10.23
CA ILE A 6 -0.73 -4.48 8.77
C ILE A 6 -1.11 -5.84 8.19
N THR A 7 -2.08 -5.85 7.28
CA THR A 7 -2.44 -7.03 6.49
C THR A 7 -1.78 -6.94 5.11
N VAL A 8 -0.92 -7.89 4.79
CA VAL A 8 -0.26 -7.95 3.47
C VAL A 8 -1.21 -8.62 2.46
N PRO A 9 -1.46 -8.02 1.29
CA PRO A 9 -2.33 -8.61 0.28
C PRO A 9 -1.71 -9.88 -0.31
N ALA A 10 -2.52 -10.94 -0.47
CA ALA A 10 -2.05 -12.25 -0.93
C ALA A 10 -1.62 -12.29 -2.42
N GLY A 11 -2.13 -11.38 -3.25
CA GLY A 11 -1.90 -11.38 -4.71
C GLY A 11 -0.79 -10.45 -5.22
N GLY A 12 -0.14 -9.69 -4.34
CA GLY A 12 0.88 -8.71 -4.71
C GLY A 12 2.31 -9.21 -4.49
N GLN A 13 3.28 -8.55 -5.12
CA GLN A 13 4.70 -8.82 -4.95
C GLN A 13 5.44 -7.59 -4.40
N LYS A 14 6.43 -7.82 -3.53
CA LYS A 14 7.24 -6.72 -2.96
C LYS A 14 8.22 -6.18 -3.99
N ILE A 15 8.43 -4.86 -4.00
CA ILE A 15 9.52 -4.23 -4.74
C ILE A 15 10.85 -4.50 -4.04
N ILE A 16 11.84 -4.99 -4.78
CA ILE A 16 13.18 -5.31 -4.27
C ILE A 16 14.20 -4.38 -4.96
N PRO A 17 15.01 -3.61 -4.21
CA PRO A 17 16.05 -2.75 -4.79
C PRO A 17 17.01 -3.53 -5.69
N GLY A 18 17.30 -3.01 -6.88
CA GLY A 18 18.19 -3.64 -7.85
C GLY A 18 17.57 -4.77 -8.66
N GLN A 19 16.27 -5.06 -8.49
CA GLN A 19 15.52 -6.00 -9.32
C GLN A 19 14.48 -5.27 -10.19
N PRO A 20 14.03 -5.87 -11.30
CA PRO A 20 12.88 -5.37 -12.05
C PRO A 20 11.65 -5.24 -11.15
N ILE A 21 10.88 -4.18 -11.38
CA ILE A 21 9.62 -3.94 -10.67
C ILE A 21 8.59 -4.99 -11.15
N PRO A 22 7.88 -5.70 -10.24
CA PRO A 22 6.87 -6.68 -10.62
C PRO A 22 5.63 -6.01 -11.23
N ASN A 23 4.85 -6.76 -12.02
CA ASN A 23 3.64 -6.25 -12.66
C ASN A 23 2.50 -5.91 -11.66
N HIS A 24 2.48 -6.57 -10.50
CA HIS A 24 1.51 -6.32 -9.43
C HIS A 24 2.24 -5.99 -8.12
N PRO A 25 2.83 -4.79 -8.00
CA PRO A 25 3.60 -4.41 -6.83
C PRO A 25 2.69 -4.11 -5.63
N ILE A 26 3.16 -4.43 -4.42
CA ILE A 26 2.54 -3.97 -3.18
C ILE A 26 3.05 -2.54 -2.90
N ILE A 27 2.13 -1.57 -2.91
CA ILE A 27 2.42 -0.17 -2.60
C ILE A 27 1.74 0.20 -1.27
N PRO A 28 2.50 0.45 -0.19
CA PRO A 28 1.94 0.94 1.06
C PRO A 28 1.45 2.39 0.91
N PHE A 29 0.33 2.72 1.55
CA PHE A 29 -0.14 4.08 1.72
C PHE A 29 -0.62 4.30 3.16
N ILE A 30 -0.71 5.56 3.56
CA ILE A 30 -1.29 5.99 4.83
C ILE A 30 -2.39 6.97 4.47
N GLU A 31 -3.61 6.75 4.99
CA GLU A 31 -4.75 7.64 4.74
C GLU A 31 -4.51 9.07 5.24
N GLY A 32 -3.82 9.20 6.37
CA GLY A 32 -3.60 10.48 7.04
C GLY A 32 -4.83 10.92 7.84
N ASP A 33 -4.82 12.16 8.32
CA ASP A 33 -5.90 12.74 9.12
C ASP A 33 -6.76 13.71 8.28
N GLY A 34 -7.93 14.09 8.79
CA GLY A 34 -8.78 15.13 8.21
C GLY A 34 -9.28 14.77 6.80
N ILE A 35 -8.97 15.60 5.81
CA ILE A 35 -9.38 15.38 4.41
C ILE A 35 -8.72 14.17 3.75
N GLY A 36 -7.73 13.53 4.41
CA GLY A 36 -7.10 12.31 3.93
C GLY A 36 -8.10 11.16 3.72
N ILE A 37 -9.15 11.12 4.55
CA ILE A 37 -10.27 10.17 4.46
C ILE A 37 -11.01 10.32 3.12
N ASP A 38 -11.18 11.54 2.63
CA ASP A 38 -11.90 11.80 1.37
C ASP A 38 -11.00 11.66 0.14
N ILE A 39 -9.74 12.07 0.25
CA ILE A 39 -8.82 12.14 -0.89
C ILE A 39 -8.12 10.82 -1.17
N THR A 40 -7.75 10.04 -0.14
CA THR A 40 -7.01 8.79 -0.32
C THR A 40 -7.77 7.75 -1.15
N PRO A 41 -9.08 7.50 -0.91
CA PRO A 41 -9.85 6.58 -1.75
C PRO A 41 -9.95 7.03 -3.20
N VAL A 42 -10.01 8.35 -3.43
CA VAL A 42 -10.04 8.92 -4.79
C VAL A 42 -8.69 8.75 -5.47
N MET A 43 -7.58 9.01 -4.77
CA MET A 43 -6.22 8.81 -5.28
C MET A 43 -5.98 7.37 -5.73
N ILE A 44 -6.50 6.39 -4.98
CA ILE A 44 -6.36 4.96 -5.32
C ILE A 44 -7.18 4.56 -6.56
N LYS A 45 -8.27 5.29 -6.86
CA LYS A 45 -9.20 4.96 -7.95
C LYS A 45 -8.77 5.51 -9.31
N VAL A 46 -7.87 6.49 -9.34
CA VAL A 46 -7.37 7.14 -10.58
C VAL A 46 -6.33 6.26 -11.26
#